data_AF-A0A8X6VST7-F1
#
_entry.id   AF-A0A8X6VST7-F1
#
_cell.length_a   1.000
_cell.length_b   1.000
_cell.length_c   1.000
_cell.angle_alpha   90.00
_cell.angle_beta   90.00
_cell.angle_gamma   90.00
#
_symmetry.space_group_name_H-M   'P 1'
#
loop_
_entity.id
_entity.type
_entity.pdbx_description
1 polymer ?
#
loop_
_entity_poly.entity_id
_entity_poly.type
_entity_poly.pdbx_seq_one_letter_code
_entity_poly.pdbx_strand_id
1 'polypeptide(L)'
;MVGQGLRTLGELKVQVINFPIPTNKTQVRVFLGLSGYYRRYIPEFSVIAAPLTDLLKGRNRKSTVDWNSSCHNAFEELKTRLSKNPVL
;
A
#
# COMPACT_ATOMS: atom_id res chain seq x y z
N MET A 1 -28.68 2.22 -13.04
CA MET A 1 -27.21 2.35 -13.10
C MET A 1 -26.64 1.90 -11.76
N VAL A 2 -26.33 0.61 -11.62
CA VAL A 2 -25.76 0.07 -10.36
C VAL A 2 -24.26 -0.05 -10.57
N GLY A 3 -23.48 0.80 -9.90
CA GLY A 3 -22.03 0.86 -10.02
C GLY A 3 -21.37 -0.40 -9.45
N GLN A 4 -21.19 -1.43 -10.28
CA GLN A 4 -20.41 -2.62 -9.94
C GLN A 4 -18.92 -2.29 -9.97
N GLY A 5 -18.43 -1.66 -8.90
CA GLY A 5 -17.01 -1.54 -8.61
C GLY A 5 -16.47 -2.76 -7.88
N LEU A 6 -16.84 -3.98 -8.29
CA LEU A 6 -16.23 -5.21 -7.76
C LEU A 6 -14.80 -5.30 -8.31
N ARG A 7 -13.88 -4.48 -7.77
CA ARG A 7 -12.46 -4.64 -8.05
C ARG A 7 -12.08 -6.02 -7.55
N THR A 8 -11.72 -6.89 -8.49
CA THR A 8 -11.37 -8.27 -8.15
C THR A 8 -10.07 -8.30 -7.35
N LEU A 9 -9.86 -9.38 -6.58
CA LEU A 9 -8.60 -9.65 -5.89
C LEU A 9 -7.39 -9.68 -6.85
N GLY A 10 -7.60 -9.97 -8.14
CA GLY A 10 -6.53 -9.91 -9.14
C GLY A 10 -6.17 -8.46 -9.52
N GLU A 11 -7.16 -7.62 -9.80
CA GLU A 11 -6.92 -6.23 -10.22
C GLU A 11 -6.29 -5.37 -9.13
N LEU A 12 -6.75 -5.51 -7.88
CA LEU A 12 -6.17 -4.79 -6.75
C LEU A 12 -4.70 -5.20 -6.52
N LYS A 13 -4.34 -6.46 -6.80
CA LYS A 13 -2.98 -6.98 -6.66
C LYS A 13 -2.07 -6.33 -7.68
N VAL A 14 -2.50 -6.30 -8.94
CA VAL A 14 -1.78 -5.65 -10.04
C VAL A 14 -1.58 -4.16 -9.75
N GLN A 15 -2.59 -3.48 -9.20
CA GLN A 15 -2.45 -2.06 -8.83
C GLN A 15 -1.42 -1.83 -7.72
N VAL A 16 -1.32 -2.71 -6.72
CA VAL A 16 -0.31 -2.58 -5.66
C VAL A 16 1.09 -2.88 -6.19
N ILE A 17 1.24 -3.92 -7.01
CA ILE A 17 2.53 -4.31 -7.61
C ILE A 17 3.05 -3.24 -8.58
N ASN A 18 2.18 -2.62 -9.37
CA ASN A 18 2.54 -1.56 -10.31
C ASN A 18 2.44 -0.16 -9.70
N PHE A 19 2.21 -0.04 -8.39
CA PHE A 19 2.06 1.26 -7.76
C PHE A 19 3.39 2.04 -7.85
N PRO A 20 3.37 3.32 -8.28
CA PRO A 20 4.58 4.13 -8.32
C PRO A 20 5.04 4.50 -6.90
N ILE A 21 6.32 4.84 -6.74
CA ILE A 21 6.85 5.29 -5.45
C ILE A 21 6.09 6.55 -5.02
N PRO A 22 5.43 6.54 -3.84
CA PRO A 22 4.57 7.64 -3.45
C PRO A 22 5.41 8.84 -2.98
N THR A 23 5.13 10.02 -3.54
CA THR A 23 5.83 11.27 -3.22
C THR A 23 5.08 12.13 -2.21
N ASN A 24 3.80 11.82 -1.96
CA ASN A 24 2.91 12.60 -1.11
C ASN A 24 2.06 11.70 -0.19
N LYS A 25 1.58 12.24 0.94
CA LYS A 25 0.77 11.49 1.92
C LYS A 25 -0.52 10.93 1.32
N THR A 26 -1.11 11.62 0.34
CA THR A 26 -2.28 11.10 -0.38
C THR A 26 -1.97 9.78 -1.09
N GLN A 27 -0.83 9.69 -1.78
CA GLN A 27 -0.45 8.47 -2.50
C GLN A 27 -0.12 7.34 -1.53
N VAL A 28 0.57 7.64 -0.41
CA VAL A 28 0.81 6.66 0.66
C VAL A 28 -0.51 6.13 1.22
N ARG A 29 -1.51 6.98 1.45
CA ARG A 29 -2.83 6.53 1.92
C ARG A 29 -3.54 5.64 0.90
N VAL A 30 -3.47 5.97 -0.39
CA VAL A 30 -4.03 5.14 -1.47
C VAL A 30 -3.35 3.77 -1.47
N PHE A 31 -2.03 3.72 -1.43
CA PHE A 31 -1.26 2.48 -1.39
C PHE A 31 -1.61 1.62 -0.16
N LEU A 32 -1.67 2.22 1.04
CA LEU A 32 -2.06 1.51 2.26
C LEU A 32 -3.52 1.02 2.21
N GLY A 33 -4.42 1.78 1.56
CA GLY A 33 -5.80 1.35 1.34
C GLY A 33 -5.90 0.12 0.42
N LEU A 34 -5.12 0.11 -0.67
CA LEU A 34 -5.08 -1.01 -1.62
C LEU A 34 -4.41 -2.25 -1.00
N SER A 35 -3.22 -2.08 -0.41
CA SER A 35 -2.47 -3.17 0.23
C SER A 35 -3.16 -3.69 1.50
N GLY A 36 -3.88 -2.83 2.22
CA GLY A 36 -4.67 -3.18 3.40
C GLY A 36 -5.78 -4.19 3.13
N TYR A 37 -6.27 -4.27 1.88
CA TYR A 37 -7.22 -5.31 1.46
C TYR A 37 -6.61 -6.72 1.59
N TYR A 38 -5.30 -6.84 1.41
CA TYR A 38 -4.54 -8.09 1.49
C TYR A 38 -3.89 -8.34 2.85
N ARG A 39 -4.16 -7.51 3.86
CA ARG A 39 -3.54 -7.64 5.19
C ARG A 39 -3.66 -9.05 5.79
N ARG A 40 -4.72 -9.80 5.45
CA ARG A 40 -4.95 -11.17 5.92
C ARG A 40 -3.99 -12.19 5.31
N TYR A 41 -3.44 -11.90 4.13
CA TYR A 41 -2.53 -12.78 3.40
C TYR A 41 -1.06 -12.41 3.62
N ILE A 42 -0.78 -11.20 4.11
CA ILE A 42 0.57 -10.72 4.37
C ILE A 42 0.87 -10.89 5.87
N PRO A 43 1.69 -11.87 6.27
CA PRO A 43 2.09 -11.99 7.66
C PRO A 43 2.86 -10.74 8.07
N GLU A 44 2.59 -10.25 9.28
CA GLU A 44 3.21 -9.05 9.85
C GLU A 44 2.97 -7.76 9.06
N PHE A 45 1.86 -7.69 8.29
CA PHE A 45 1.50 -6.50 7.51
C PHE A 45 1.63 -5.19 8.32
N SER A 46 1.13 -5.17 9.55
CA SER A 46 1.19 -3.97 10.41
C SER A 46 2.62 -3.54 10.75
N VAL A 47 3.55 -4.50 10.90
CA VAL A 47 4.96 -4.21 11.19
C VAL A 47 5.63 -3.64 9.95
N ILE A 48 5.39 -4.25 8.78
CA ILE A 48 5.96 -3.79 7.51
C ILE A 48 5.37 -2.42 7.13
N ALA A 49 4.06 -2.21 7.31
CA ALA A 49 3.39 -0.96 7.01
C ALA A 49 3.59 0.15 8.06
N ALA A 50 4.22 -0.15 9.19
CA ALA A 50 4.47 0.82 10.27
C ALA A 50 5.21 2.08 9.79
N PRO A 51 6.37 2.01 9.09
CA PRO A 51 7.07 3.20 8.58
C PRO A 51 6.20 4.01 7.60
N LEU A 52 5.42 3.36 6.74
CA LEU A 52 4.50 4.04 5.82
C LEU A 52 3.35 4.73 6.56
N THR A 53 2.87 4.14 7.67
CA THR A 53 1.84 4.72 8.52
C THR A 53 2.38 5.91 9.32
N ASP A 54 3.65 5.87 9.70
CA ASP A 54 4.35 6.98 10.35
C ASP A 54 4.39 8.22 9.45
N LEU A 55 4.65 8.04 8.15
CA LEU A 55 4.59 9.13 7.15
C LEU A 55 3.22 9.81 7.08
N LEU A 56 2.14 9.10 7.44
CA LEU A 56 0.79 9.66 7.46
C LEU A 56 0.47 10.45 8.72
N LYS A 57 1.32 10.43 9.76
CA LYS A 57 1.14 11.21 10.97
C LYS A 57 1.20 12.72 10.66
N GLY A 58 0.48 13.50 11.47
CA GLY A 58 0.33 14.95 11.30
C GLY A 58 -0.95 15.38 10.57
N ARG A 59 -1.42 16.62 10.81
CA ARG A 59 -2.71 17.12 10.28
C ARG A 59 -2.69 17.39 8.77
N ASN A 60 -1.53 17.70 8.19
CA ASN A 60 -1.46 18.09 6.79
C ASN A 60 -1.50 16.87 5.86
N ARG A 61 -2.63 16.65 5.19
CA ARG A 61 -2.86 15.54 4.25
C ARG A 61 -2.17 15.72 2.88
N LYS A 62 -1.82 16.94 2.50
CA LYS A 62 -1.22 17.25 1.18
C LYS A 62 0.29 17.47 1.25
N SER A 63 0.89 17.31 2.43
CA SER A 63 2.34 17.46 2.60
C SER A 63 3.08 16.37 1.82
N THR A 64 4.25 16.76 1.30
CA THR A 64 5.30 15.84 0.84
C THR A 64 5.67 14.89 1.97
N VAL A 65 6.02 13.65 1.63
CA VAL A 65 6.51 12.68 2.61
C VAL A 65 8.03 12.65 2.60
N ASP A 66 8.62 12.55 3.79
CA ASP A 66 10.04 12.25 3.95
C ASP A 66 10.28 10.77 3.64
N TRP A 67 10.43 10.46 2.35
CA TRP A 67 10.62 9.09 1.88
C TRP A 67 12.03 8.59 2.21
N ASN A 68 12.14 7.83 3.30
CA ASN A 68 13.40 7.25 3.75
C ASN A 68 13.58 5.79 3.29
N SER A 69 14.78 5.24 3.50
CA SER A 69 15.11 3.85 3.14
C SER A 69 14.21 2.81 3.83
N SER A 70 13.77 3.05 5.07
CA SER A 70 12.85 2.15 5.78
C SER A 70 11.46 2.14 5.13
N CYS A 71 10.98 3.28 4.64
CA CYS A 71 9.73 3.38 3.89
C CYS A 71 9.84 2.69 2.53
N HIS A 72 10.98 2.87 1.84
CA HIS A 72 11.23 2.18 0.58
C HIS A 72 11.28 0.65 0.76
N ASN A 73 11.99 0.17 1.79
CA ASN A 73 12.07 -1.25 2.09
C ASN A 73 10.70 -1.85 2.45
N ALA A 74 9.91 -1.14 3.25
CA ALA A 74 8.53 -1.53 3.57
C ALA A 74 7.64 -1.60 2.33
N PHE A 75 7.74 -0.63 1.44
CA PHE A 75 6.98 -0.56 0.20
C PHE A 75 7.31 -1.74 -0.73
N GLU A 76 8.59 -2.01 -0.95
CA GLU A 76 9.04 -3.12 -1.80
C GLU A 76 8.77 -4.49 -1.18
N GLU A 77 8.88 -4.62 0.14
CA GLU A 77 8.49 -5.85 0.85
C GLU A 77 6.99 -6.13 0.66
N LEU A 78 6.11 -5.14 0.85
CA LEU A 78 4.67 -5.33 0.62
C LEU A 78 4.37 -5.79 -0.81
N LYS A 79 5.01 -5.20 -1.81
CA LYS A 79 4.89 -5.62 -3.22
C LYS A 79 5.41 -7.03 -3.44
N THR A 80 6.54 -7.38 -2.83
CA THR A 80 7.15 -8.71 -2.92
C THR A 80 6.28 -9.78 -2.29
N ARG A 81 5.74 -9.55 -1.09
CA ARG A 81 4.82 -10.48 -0.42
C ARG A 81 3.55 -10.70 -1.24
N LEU A 82 3.03 -9.64 -1.84
CA LEU A 82 1.86 -9.74 -2.72
C LEU A 82 2.18 -10.49 -4.01
N SER A 83 3.33 -10.26 -4.61
CA SER A 83 3.77 -10.97 -5.81
C SER A 83 3.93 -12.46 -5.55
N LYS A 84 4.59 -12.82 -4.43
CA LYS A 84 4.85 -14.21 -4.02
C LYS A 84 3.60 -14.97 -3.60
N ASN A 85 2.59 -14.30 -3.04
CA ASN A 85 1.33 -14.95 -2.73
C ASN A 85 0.46 -15.06 -4.00
N PRO A 86 0.10 -16.28 -4.44
CA PRO A 86 -0.95 -16.47 -5.43
C PRO A 86 -2.30 -16.20 -4.75
N VAL A 87 -2.57 -14.93 -4.44
CA VAL A 87 -3.95 -14.48 -4.20
C VAL A 87 -4.65 -14.53 -5.55
N LEU A 88 -5.36 -15.65 -5.74
CA LEU A 88 -5.92 -16.23 -6.96
C LEU A 88 -4.89 -16.90 -7.88
#